data_AF-A0A3S5JIB0-F1
#
_entry.id   AF-A0A3S5JIB0-F1
#
_cell.length_a   1.000
_cell.length_b   1.000
_cell.length_c   1.000
_cell.angle_alpha   90.00
_cell.angle_beta   90.00
_cell.angle_gamma   90.00
#
_symmetry.space_group_name_H-M   'P 1'
#
loop_
_entity.id
_entity.type
_entity.pdbx_description
1 polymer ?
#
loop_
_entity_poly.entity_id
_entity_poly.type
_entity_poly.pdbx_seq_one_letter_code
_entity_poly.pdbx_strand_id
1 'polypeptide(L)' 'MTKRVFVWVAHPKAGSLCAAMTDSYGDGLAQSGADVRRMDLADMSFDLNFEGYGPDSPPLEADLLGRRTLPGPIIS' A
#
# COMPACT_ATOMS: atom_id res chain seq x y z
N MET A 1 -25.53 -1.86 11.73
CA MET A 1 -25.03 -1.76 10.35
C MET A 1 -23.63 -2.34 10.32
N THR A 2 -23.33 -3.29 9.42
CA THR A 2 -22.01 -3.95 9.36
C THR A 2 -20.96 -3.01 8.78
N LYS A 3 -19.82 -2.84 9.47
CA LYS A 3 -18.68 -2.08 8.95
C LYS A 3 -18.00 -2.90 7.85
N ARG A 4 -17.64 -2.26 6.74
CA ARG A 4 -16.86 -2.87 5.66
C ARG A 4 -15.45 -2.30 5.69
N VAL A 5 -14.45 -3.17 5.80
CA VAL A 5 -13.04 -2.78 5.88
C VAL A 5 -12.27 -3.51 4.79
N PHE A 6 -11.48 -2.75 4.04
CA PHE A 6 -10.57 -3.29 3.04
C PHE A 6 -9.14 -2.93 3.44
N VAL A 7 -8.26 -3.92 3.50
CA VAL A 7 -6.88 -3.76 3.97
C VAL A 7 -5.89 -4.15 2.89
N TRP A 8 -4.95 -3.26 2.60
CA TRP A 8 -3.78 -3.50 1.76
C TRP A 8 -2.57 -3.87 2.60
N VAL A 9 -1.89 -4.95 2.22
CA VAL A 9 -0.59 -5.34 2.79
C VAL A 9 0.49 -5.08 1.76
N ALA A 10 1.25 -4.01 1.99
CA ALA A 10 2.21 -3.46 1.03
C ALA A 10 3.68 -3.79 1.34
N HIS A 11 3.94 -4.84 2.14
CA HIS A 11 5.30 -5.27 2.44
C HIS A 11 5.70 -6.47 1.55
N PRO A 12 6.83 -6.41 0.82
CA PRO A 12 7.18 -7.44 -0.17
C PRO A 12 7.54 -8.80 0.45
N LYS A 13 8.07 -8.80 1.68
CA LYS A 13 8.42 -10.02 2.41
C LYS A 13 7.20 -10.64 3.08
N ALA A 14 6.93 -11.91 2.75
CA ALA A 14 5.97 -12.75 3.48
C ALA A 14 6.37 -12.91 4.96
N GLY A 15 5.38 -12.96 5.86
CA GLY A 15 5.62 -13.07 7.29
C GLY A 15 6.30 -11.84 7.91
N SER A 16 6.22 -10.68 7.26
CA SER A 16 6.68 -9.42 7.85
C SER A 16 5.84 -9.02 9.07
N LEU A 17 6.36 -8.10 9.89
CA LEU A 17 5.60 -7.50 10.99
C LEU A 17 4.30 -6.85 10.48
N CYS A 18 4.34 -6.19 9.31
CA CYS A 18 3.16 -5.61 8.68
C CYS A 18 2.09 -6.67 8.39
N ALA A 19 2.47 -7.83 7.85
CA ALA A 19 1.54 -8.93 7.60
C ALA A 19 0.90 -9.43 8.90
N ALA A 20 1.70 -9.70 9.93
CA ALA A 20 1.22 -10.17 11.23
C ALA A 20 0.29 -9.15 11.93
N MET A 21 0.56 -7.86 11.76
CA MET A 21 -0.29 -6.79 12.27
C MET A 21 -1.63 -6.74 11.53
N THR A 22 -1.62 -6.91 10.20
CA THR A 22 -2.86 -7.00 9.41
C THR A 22 -3.68 -8.23 9.79
N ASP A 23 -3.04 -9.38 10.05
CA ASP A 23 -3.73 -10.59 10.52
C ASP A 23 -4.47 -10.32 11.83
N SER A 24 -3.74 -9.83 12.85
CA SER A 24 -4.29 -9.50 14.16
C SER A 24 -5.44 -8.48 14.08
N TYR A 25 -5.29 -7.46 13.21
CA TYR A 25 -6.32 -6.44 13.02
C TYR A 25 -7.57 -7.00 12.32
N GLY A 26 -7.38 -7.82 11.29
CA GLY A 26 -8.45 -8.49 10.56
C GLY A 26 -9.26 -9.42 11.46
N ASP A 27 -8.59 -10.19 12.30
CA ASP A 27 -9.23 -11.08 13.29
C ASP A 27 -10.10 -10.29 14.28
N GLY A 28 -9.58 -9.18 14.81
CA GLY A 28 -10.34 -8.32 15.72
C GLY A 28 -11.58 -7.69 15.05
N LEU A 29 -11.46 -7.31 13.77
CA LEU A 29 -12.58 -6.79 13.00
C LEU A 29 -13.63 -7.86 12.71
N ALA A 30 -13.22 -9.06 12.30
CA ALA A 30 -14.12 -10.18 12.05
C ALA A 30 -14.91 -10.55 13.33
N GLN A 31 -14.25 -10.57 14.48
CA GLN A 31 -14.89 -10.78 15.80
C GLN A 31 -15.91 -9.69 16.15
N SER A 32 -15.71 -8.46 15.67
CA SER A 32 -16.67 -7.35 15.86
C SER A 32 -17.88 -7.42 14.91
N GLY A 33 -17.94 -8.43 14.03
CA GLY A 33 -18.98 -8.59 13.02
C GLY A 33 -18.80 -7.68 11.80
N ALA A 34 -17.57 -7.20 11.54
CA ALA A 34 -17.24 -6.46 10.33
C ALA A 34 -17.04 -7.40 9.12
N ASP A 35 -17.33 -6.89 7.93
CA ASP A 35 -16.99 -7.53 6.65
C ASP A 35 -15.57 -7.06 6.25
N VAL A 36 -14.61 -7.98 6.32
CA VAL A 36 -13.19 -7.69 6.13
C VAL A 36 -12.71 -8.32 4.83
N ARG A 37 -12.04 -7.52 4.00
CA ARG A 37 -11.38 -7.97 2.79
C ARG A 37 -9.92 -7.57 2.81
N ARG A 38 -9.03 -8.48 2.41
CA ARG A 38 -7.59 -8.27 2.36
C ARG A 38 -7.07 -8.45 0.95
N MET A 39 -6.04 -7.68 0.61
CA MET A 39 -5.25 -7.85 -0.60
C MET A 39 -3.76 -7.67 -0.27
N ASP A 40 -2.97 -8.69 -0.55
CA ASP A 40 -1.52 -8.68 -0.43
C ASP A 40 -0.91 -8.17 -1.74
N LEU A 41 -0.29 -6.99 -1.72
CA LEU A 41 0.29 -6.38 -2.92
C LEU A 41 1.48 -7.18 -3.44
N ALA A 42 2.15 -7.93 -2.57
CA ALA A 42 3.26 -8.80 -2.94
C ALA A 42 2.84 -9.92 -3.92
N ASP A 43 1.57 -10.32 -3.89
CA ASP A 43 1.03 -11.38 -4.75
C ASP A 43 0.44 -10.83 -6.06
N MET A 44 0.36 -9.50 -6.20
CA MET A 44 -0.16 -8.86 -7.40
C MET A 44 0.90 -8.75 -8.49
N SER A 45 0.49 -8.96 -9.74
CA SER A 45 1.30 -8.62 -10.91
C SER A 45 0.94 -7.20 -11.37
N PHE A 46 1.91 -6.28 -11.28
CA PHE A 46 1.75 -4.91 -11.76
C PHE A 46 2.34 -4.76 -13.17
N ASP A 47 1.64 -4.02 -14.03
CA ASP A 47 2.24 -3.53 -15.26
C ASP A 47 3.19 -2.37 -14.91
N LEU A 48 4.47 -2.57 -15.16
CA LEU A 48 5.52 -1.60 -14.86
C LEU A 48 5.68 -0.55 -15.97
N ASN A 49 4.98 -0.68 -17.10
CA ASN A 49 4.99 0.30 -18.20
C ASN A 49 4.09 1.51 -17.92
N PHE A 50 3.94 1.89 -16.65
CA PHE A 50 3.17 3.06 -16.27
C PHE A 50 3.94 4.33 -16.61
N GLU A 51 3.48 5.07 -17.63
CA GLU A 51 4.13 6.30 -18.13
C GLU A 51 3.91 7.53 -17.23
N GLY A 52 3.22 7.35 -16.11
CA GLY A 52 2.86 8.42 -15.18
C GLY A 52 1.46 8.97 -15.43
N TYR A 53 1.14 10.04 -14.71
CA TYR A 53 -0.12 10.75 -14.87
C TYR A 53 0.00 11.76 -16.02
N GLY A 54 -1.09 11.96 -16.77
CA GLY A 54 -1.12 12.85 -17.94
C GLY A 54 -0.82 14.33 -17.62
N PRO A 55 -0.79 15.20 -18.64
CA PRO A 55 -0.39 16.61 -18.49
C PRO A 55 -1.24 17.41 -17.50
N ASP A 56 -2.45 16.94 -17.18
CA ASP A 56 -3.36 17.55 -16.21
C ASP A 56 -3.06 17.17 -14.75
N SER A 57 -2.01 16.38 -14.48
CA SER A 57 -1.64 15.99 -13.12
C SER A 57 -1.19 17.22 -12.30
N PRO A 58 -1.66 17.37 -11.04
CA PRO A 58 -1.20 18.45 -10.18
C PRO A 58 0.33 18.49 -10.06
N PRO A 59 0.95 19.68 -10.04
CA PRO A 59 2.38 19.79 -9.84
C PRO A 59 2.75 19.20 -8.47
N LEU A 60 3.96 18.64 -8.38
CA LEU A 60 4.51 18.19 -7.10
C LEU A 60 4.68 19.39 -6.15
N GLU A 61 4.40 19.16 -4.87
CA GLU A 61 4.70 20.10 -3.79
C GLU A 61 6.21 20.46 -3.77
N ALA A 62 6.54 21.65 -3.28
CA ALA A 62 7.91 22.19 -3.33
C ALA A 62 8.95 21.31 -2.61
N ASP A 63 8.56 20.67 -1.50
CA ASP A 63 9.42 19.77 -0.73
C ASP A 63 9.66 18.42 -1.44
N LEU A 64 8.71 17.97 -2.26
CA LEU A 64 8.85 16.79 -3.11
C LEU A 64 9.75 17.05 -4.32
N LEU A 65 9.69 18.25 -4.90
CA LEU A 65 10.58 18.67 -5.99
C LEU A 65 12.06 18.64 -5.58
N GLY A 66 12.37 19.06 -4.34
CA GLY A 66 13.74 19.03 -3.81
C GLY A 66 14.32 17.63 -3.60
N ARG A 67 13.47 16.58 -3.52
CA ARG A 67 13.91 15.19 -3.34
C ARG A 67 14.08 14.42 -4.65
N ARG A 68 13.44 14.86 -5.73
CA ARG A 68 13.56 14.26 -7.08
C ARG A 68 15.00 14.29 -7.62
N THR A 69 15.81 15.26 -7.17
CA THR A 69 17.19 15.50 -7.65
C THR A 69 18.26 14.77 -6.86
N LEU A 70 17.91 14.08 -5.77
CA LEU A 70 18.85 13.25 -5.02
C LEU A 70 18.99 11.87 -5.67
N PRO A 71 20.20 11.28 -5.73
CA PRO A 71 20.35 9.90 -6.18
C PRO A 71 19.45 9.00 -5.33
N GLY A 72 18.63 8.18 -5.99
CA GLY A 72 17.60 7.37 -5.33
C GLY A 72 18.17 6.48 -4.23
N PRO A 73 17.35 6.08 -3.23
CA PRO A 73 17.80 5.16 -2.21
C PRO A 73 18.28 3.85 -2.86
N ILE A 74 19.46 3.38 -2.46
CA ILE A 74 19.95 2.03 -2.77
C ILE A 74 19.04 1.07 -2.00
N ILE A 75 17.98 0.60 -2.65
CA ILE A 75 17.18 -0.50 -2.15
C ILE A 75 17.94 -1.78 -2.52
N SER A 76 18.73 -2.29 -1.56
CA SER A 76 19.40 -3.59 -1.65
C SER A 76 18.48 -4.73 -1.25
#